data_AF-A0A0A0DND3-F1
#
_entry.id   AF-A0A0A0DND3-F1
#
_cell.length_a   1.000
_cell.length_b   1.000
_cell.length_c   1.000
_cell.angle_alpha   90.00
_cell.angle_beta   90.00
_cell.angle_gamma   90.00
#
_symmetry.space_group_name_H-M   'P 1'
#
loop_
_entity.id
_entity.type
_entity.pdbx_description
1 polymer ?
#
loop_
_entity_poly.entity_id
_entity_poly.type
_entity_poly.pdbx_seq_one_letter_code
_entity_poly.pdbx_strand_id
1 'polypeptide(L)'
;MKIGNPLDKAVGGLGPRTEGGSTTGKTSSASGSVSESAKVTLSNVASGLISAADGSFDADKVSSVKNAIDSGTYQVNPEVIADKLITNAKELLQGKQG
;
A
#
# COMPACT_ATOMS: atom_id res chain seq x y z
N MET A 1 -32.27 41.09 5.51
CA MET A 1 -31.53 40.20 6.43
C MET A 1 -32.42 39.04 6.83
N LYS A 2 -32.00 37.81 6.51
CA LYS A 2 -32.25 36.56 7.24
C LYS A 2 -31.33 35.52 6.58
N ILE A 3 -30.12 35.42 7.11
CA ILE A 3 -29.15 34.38 6.75
C ILE A 3 -29.61 33.12 7.49
N GLY A 4 -30.20 32.18 6.78
CA GLY A 4 -30.52 30.86 7.31
C GLY A 4 -29.28 29.98 7.21
N ASN A 5 -28.68 29.65 8.35
CA ASN A 5 -27.49 28.80 8.44
C ASN A 5 -27.89 27.33 8.21
N PRO A 6 -27.20 26.55 7.36
CA PRO A 6 -27.59 25.18 7.02
C PRO A 6 -27.39 24.15 8.16
N LEU A 7 -26.99 24.59 9.34
CA LEU A 7 -26.80 23.73 10.52
C LEU A 7 -28.12 23.33 11.20
N ASP A 8 -29.25 23.98 10.89
CA ASP A 8 -30.54 23.65 11.51
C ASP A 8 -31.11 22.29 11.05
N LYS A 9 -30.58 21.71 9.96
CA LYS A 9 -31.00 20.38 9.46
C LYS A 9 -30.13 19.22 9.98
N ALA A 10 -29.18 19.48 10.87
CA ALA A 10 -28.20 18.49 11.34
C ALA A 10 -28.31 18.16 12.84
N VAL A 11 -29.45 18.41 13.49
CA VAL A 11 -29.67 18.00 14.89
C VAL A 11 -31.01 17.28 15.06
N GLY A 12 -31.11 16.10 14.46
CA GLY A 12 -32.26 15.22 14.64
C GLY A 12 -31.84 13.76 14.56
N GLY A 13 -31.47 13.18 15.70
CA GLY A 13 -31.39 11.73 15.85
C GLY A 13 -30.15 11.20 16.59
N LEU A 14 -30.01 11.53 17.88
CA LEU A 14 -29.19 10.71 18.78
C LEU A 14 -30.08 9.58 19.32
N GLY A 15 -29.96 8.39 18.72
CA GLY A 15 -30.46 7.10 19.24
C GLY A 15 -29.27 6.20 19.61
N PRO A 16 -29.46 5.20 20.50
CA PRO A 16 -28.40 4.68 21.36
C PRO A 16 -27.34 3.82 20.64
N ARG A 17 -26.09 3.96 21.08
CA ARG A 17 -24.96 3.08 20.75
C ARG A 17 -25.31 1.63 21.09
N THR A 18 -25.18 0.75 20.10
CA THR A 18 -25.03 -0.70 20.29
C THR A 18 -23.65 -1.10 19.77
N GLU A 19 -22.86 -1.73 20.64
CA GLU A 19 -21.63 -2.42 20.26
C GLU A 19 -21.93 -3.66 19.41
N GLY A 20 -21.03 -3.95 18.47
CA GLY A 20 -20.92 -5.26 17.82
C GLY A 20 -21.24 -5.25 16.32
N GLY A 21 -20.23 -5.50 15.49
CA GLY A 21 -20.45 -5.90 14.10
C GLY A 21 -19.31 -5.55 13.15
N SER A 22 -18.35 -6.47 13.02
CA SER A 22 -17.34 -6.50 11.97
C SER A 22 -17.93 -6.18 10.58
N THR A 23 -17.38 -5.20 9.88
CA THR A 23 -17.48 -5.14 8.42
C THR A 23 -16.09 -5.02 7.83
N THR A 24 -15.57 -6.19 7.47
CA THR A 24 -14.84 -6.47 6.23
C THR A 24 -14.03 -5.29 5.69
N GLY A 25 -12.73 -5.35 5.94
CA GLY A 25 -11.72 -4.63 5.16
C GLY A 25 -11.89 -4.95 3.69
N LYS A 26 -12.60 -4.07 2.98
CA LYS A 26 -12.63 -4.06 1.53
C LYS A 26 -11.45 -3.21 1.07
N THR A 27 -10.28 -3.84 0.93
CA THR A 27 -9.33 -3.39 -0.10
C THR A 27 -10.02 -3.66 -1.43
N SER A 28 -10.82 -2.70 -1.85
CA SER A 28 -11.15 -2.55 -3.26
C SER A 28 -9.85 -2.13 -3.90
N SER A 29 -9.15 -3.09 -4.52
CA SER A 29 -8.15 -2.77 -5.52
C SER A 29 -8.84 -1.88 -6.55
N ALA A 30 -8.60 -0.58 -6.47
CA ALA A 30 -9.14 0.38 -7.40
C ALA A 30 -8.44 0.17 -8.74
N SER A 31 -8.93 -0.77 -9.54
CA SER A 31 -8.85 -0.68 -11.00
C SER A 31 -9.86 0.38 -11.44
N GLY A 32 -9.63 1.62 -11.03
CA GLY A 32 -10.31 2.79 -11.56
C GLY A 32 -9.42 3.38 -12.65
N SER A 33 -10.01 3.72 -13.79
CA SER A 33 -9.33 4.46 -14.86
C SER A 33 -8.68 5.71 -14.26
N VAL A 34 -7.35 5.80 -14.37
CA VAL A 34 -6.57 6.94 -13.88
C VAL A 34 -6.96 8.17 -14.71
N SER A 35 -7.43 9.24 -14.04
CA SER A 35 -7.68 10.54 -14.68
C SER A 35 -6.42 11.02 -15.40
N GLU A 36 -6.54 11.69 -16.55
CA GLU A 36 -5.36 12.18 -17.31
C GLU A 36 -4.49 13.13 -16.45
N SER A 37 -5.10 13.83 -15.50
CA SER A 37 -4.42 14.66 -14.49
C SER A 37 -3.58 13.89 -13.46
N ALA A 38 -3.71 12.56 -13.39
CA ALA A 38 -2.94 11.67 -12.53
C ALA A 38 -1.91 10.85 -13.32
N LYS A 39 -1.74 11.10 -14.63
CA LYS A 39 -0.70 10.50 -15.45
C LYS A 39 0.63 11.24 -15.24
N VAL A 40 1.64 10.55 -14.75
CA VAL A 40 3.02 11.06 -14.66
C VAL A 40 3.87 10.48 -15.78
N THR A 41 4.61 11.33 -16.47
CA THR A 41 5.53 10.91 -17.54
C THR A 41 6.83 10.41 -16.91
N LEU A 42 7.11 9.12 -17.03
CA LEU A 42 8.42 8.57 -16.66
C LEU A 42 9.47 8.99 -17.69
N SER A 43 10.72 9.21 -17.24
CA SER A 43 11.83 9.43 -18.15
C SER A 43 12.10 8.17 -18.99
N ASN A 44 12.57 8.34 -20.23
CA ASN A 44 12.89 7.21 -21.12
C ASN A 44 13.89 6.22 -20.49
N VAL A 45 14.80 6.71 -19.62
CA VAL A 45 15.75 5.88 -18.87
C VAL A 45 15.03 5.00 -17.84
N ALA A 46 14.08 5.55 -17.09
CA ALA A 46 13.28 4.79 -16.12
C ALA A 46 12.40 3.75 -16.81
N SER A 47 11.77 4.09 -17.94
CA SER A 47 11.00 3.14 -18.74
C SER A 47 11.87 2.00 -19.32
N GLY A 48 13.09 2.31 -19.76
CA GLY A 48 14.05 1.30 -20.22
C GLY A 48 14.51 0.36 -19.09
N LEU A 49 14.74 0.89 -17.89
CA LEU A 49 15.12 0.09 -16.72
C LEU A 49 13.98 -0.84 -16.27
N ILE A 50 12.74 -0.37 -16.28
CA ILE A 50 11.56 -1.20 -15.97
C ILE A 50 11.38 -2.30 -17.02
N SER A 51 11.61 -1.98 -18.29
CA SER A 51 11.56 -2.99 -19.36
C SER A 51 12.70 -4.01 -19.29
N ALA A 52 13.81 -3.67 -18.63
CA ALA A 52 14.94 -4.56 -18.37
C ALA A 52 14.83 -5.28 -17.01
N ALA A 53 13.91 -4.85 -16.13
CA ALA A 53 13.61 -5.54 -14.90
C ALA A 53 12.78 -6.78 -15.23
N ASP A 54 13.39 -7.96 -15.04
CA ASP A 54 12.68 -9.22 -15.13
C ASP A 54 11.59 -9.24 -14.05
N GLY A 55 10.33 -9.10 -14.47
CA GLY A 55 9.16 -9.28 -13.61
C GLY A 55 8.92 -10.73 -13.20
N SER A 56 9.87 -11.62 -13.52
CA SER A 56 9.85 -13.02 -13.15
C SER A 56 10.09 -13.16 -11.65
N PHE A 57 9.13 -13.73 -10.94
CA PHE A 57 9.27 -14.15 -9.56
C PHE A 57 9.11 -15.66 -9.46
N ASP A 58 9.79 -16.24 -8.49
CA ASP A 58 9.76 -17.68 -8.24
C ASP A 58 8.49 -18.04 -7.46
N ALA A 59 7.47 -18.52 -8.17
CA ALA A 59 6.19 -18.89 -7.59
C ALA A 59 6.30 -20.03 -6.58
N ASP A 60 7.23 -20.97 -6.80
CA ASP A 60 7.45 -22.11 -5.90
C ASP A 60 8.05 -21.65 -4.58
N LYS A 61 9.02 -20.72 -4.62
CA LYS A 61 9.53 -20.07 -3.40
C LYS A 61 8.44 -19.34 -2.64
N VAL A 62 7.60 -18.56 -3.33
CA VAL A 62 6.51 -17.81 -2.69
C VAL A 62 5.54 -18.78 -2.00
N SER A 63 5.18 -19.88 -2.66
CA SER A 63 4.32 -20.91 -2.08
C SER A 63 4.96 -21.56 -0.85
N SER A 64 6.24 -21.93 -0.92
CA SER A 64 6.97 -22.51 0.21
C SER A 64 7.04 -21.57 1.41
N VAL A 65 7.32 -20.28 1.18
CA VAL A 65 7.39 -19.28 2.26
C VAL A 65 6.00 -19.09 2.88
N LYS A 66 4.95 -19.01 2.07
CA LYS A 66 3.57 -18.91 2.56
C LYS A 66 3.22 -20.09 3.47
N ASN A 67 3.50 -21.32 3.02
CA ASN A 67 3.22 -22.52 3.79
C ASN A 67 3.98 -22.53 5.13
N ALA A 68 5.25 -22.11 5.15
CA ALA A 68 6.05 -22.02 6.37
C ALA A 68 5.50 -20.99 7.37
N ILE A 69 4.94 -19.88 6.88
CA ILE A 69 4.26 -18.87 7.70
C ILE A 69 2.96 -19.45 8.26
N ASP A 70 2.15 -20.09 7.43
CA ASP A 70 0.87 -20.69 7.84
C ASP A 70 1.08 -21.82 8.87
N SER A 71 2.16 -22.60 8.72
CA SER A 71 2.53 -23.66 9.68
C SER A 71 3.28 -23.14 10.92
N GLY A 72 3.59 -21.85 11.01
CA GLY A 72 4.31 -21.24 12.12
C GLY A 72 5.78 -21.67 12.24
N THR A 73 6.37 -22.23 11.18
CA THR A 73 7.77 -22.70 11.16
C THR A 73 8.72 -21.70 10.52
N TYR A 74 8.19 -20.62 9.95
CA TYR A 74 8.99 -19.53 9.41
C TYR A 74 9.73 -18.80 10.54
N GLN A 75 11.06 -18.86 10.51
CA GLN A 75 11.90 -18.19 11.50
C GLN A 75 12.38 -16.84 10.99
N VAL A 76 12.09 -15.81 11.79
CA VAL A 76 12.53 -14.44 11.51
C VAL A 76 14.00 -14.30 11.87
N ASN A 77 14.82 -13.85 10.91
CA ASN A 77 16.21 -13.48 11.15
C ASN A 77 16.34 -11.94 11.24
N PRO A 78 16.55 -11.36 12.43
CA PRO A 78 16.60 -9.92 12.62
C PRO A 78 17.83 -9.27 11.95
N GLU A 79 18.97 -9.95 11.92
CA GLU A 79 20.21 -9.43 11.32
C GLU A 79 20.01 -9.21 9.80
N VAL A 80 19.40 -10.18 9.12
CA VAL A 80 19.10 -10.09 7.68
C VAL A 80 18.13 -8.94 7.40
N ILE A 81 17.16 -8.68 8.29
CA ILE A 81 16.24 -7.56 8.15
C ILE A 81 17.00 -6.24 8.28
N ALA A 82 17.84 -6.10 9.31
CA ALA A 82 18.65 -4.91 9.53
C ALA A 82 19.55 -4.60 8.33
N ASP A 83 20.26 -5.62 7.81
CA ASP A 83 21.13 -5.47 6.65
C ASP A 83 20.37 -5.02 5.40
N LYS A 84 19.19 -5.61 5.14
CA LYS A 84 18.34 -5.22 4.01
C LYS A 84 17.78 -3.81 4.16
N LEU A 85 17.38 -3.40 5.36
CA LEU A 85 16.90 -2.05 5.63
C LEU A 85 18.00 -1.01 5.42
N ILE A 86 19.21 -1.27 5.93
CA ILE A 86 20.37 -0.39 5.74
C ILE A 86 20.74 -0.31 4.25
N THR A 87 20.75 -1.44 3.56
CA THR A 87 21.05 -1.50 2.12
C THR A 87 20.04 -0.68 1.31
N ASN A 88 18.74 -0.84 1.58
CA ASN A 88 17.71 -0.07 0.89
C ASN A 88 17.82 1.44 1.20
N ALA A 89 18.05 1.81 2.46
CA ALA A 89 18.27 3.21 2.83
C ALA A 89 19.49 3.82 2.13
N LYS A 90 20.57 3.03 2.01
CA LYS A 90 21.78 3.40 1.28
C LYS A 90 21.50 3.65 -0.20
N GLU A 91 20.80 2.74 -0.88
CA GLU A 91 20.41 2.88 -2.28
C GLU A 91 19.59 4.16 -2.52
N LEU A 92 18.58 4.41 -1.68
CA LEU A 92 17.76 5.63 -1.78
C LEU A 92 18.57 6.91 -1.60
N LEU A 93 19.54 6.90 -0.69
CA LEU A 93 20.36 8.08 -0.41
C LEU A 93 21.41 8.33 -1.50
N GLN A 94 21.97 7.27 -2.08
CA GLN A 94 22.91 7.33 -3.20
C GLN A 94 22.22 7.72 -4.51
N GLY A 95 21.00 7.21 -4.75
CA GLY A 95 20.19 7.59 -5.90
C GLY A 95 19.72 9.06 -5.87
N LYS A 96 19.76 9.73 -4.71
CA LYS A 96 19.46 11.16 -4.54
C LYS A 96 20.66 12.08 -4.82
N GLN A 97 21.89 11.55 -4.89
CA GLN A 97 23.11 12.33 -5.16
C GLN A 97 23.57 12.27 -6.62
N GLY A 98 22.79 11.66 -7.51
CA GLY A 98 22.97 11.69 -8.96
C GLY A 98 22.09 12.76 -9.62
#